data_AF-A0A6M3LP74-F1
#
_entry.id   AF-A0A6M3LP74-F1
#
_cell.length_a   1.000
_cell.length_b   1.000
_cell.length_c   1.000
_cell.angle_alpha   90.00
_cell.angle_beta   90.00
_cell.angle_gamma   90.00
#
_symmetry.space_group_name_H-M   'P 1'
#
loop_
_entity.id
_entity.type
_entity.pdbx_description
1 polymer ?
#
loop_
_entity_poly.entity_id
_entity_poly.type
_entity_poly.pdbx_seq_one_letter_code
_entity_poly.pdbx_strand_id
1 'polypeptide(L)'
;VLRIYSSDATQANDYIEMYHDQTYGWLTVGNGDLFLDTGTGGFYFRDSGQSYLEIYNDKNIDQITFGLFDFGGNQLVLTNSANVTKDHDHAVQTNPTLYGHDDGNPDVSNNRWWSITHDSENMVFTTGAKTGAGTGPTTNDNAFSFAANEGLEGTIRMKGYENVDIDDDEFIDLPDGAVGYGNVTCGSDGAQEGAFFLFYDDAPTLVSNTANVQTADADNKLVIMDGGDTVRVKNTLGDDKVLAMTIWYTVP
;
A
#
# COMPACT_ATOMS: atom_id res chain seq x y z
N VAL A 1 47.23 6.24 7.86
CA VAL A 1 46.62 6.51 6.54
C VAL A 1 47.44 5.77 5.50
N LEU A 2 46.83 4.84 4.76
CA LEU A 2 47.44 4.20 3.59
C LEU A 2 46.89 4.91 2.35
N ARG A 3 47.79 5.38 1.48
CA ARG A 3 47.43 5.92 0.16
C ARG A 3 48.06 5.08 -0.92
N ILE A 4 47.27 4.70 -1.91
CA ILE A 4 47.71 3.98 -3.10
C ILE A 4 47.45 4.93 -4.27
N TYR A 5 48.52 5.38 -4.92
CA TYR A 5 48.46 6.26 -6.07
C TYR A 5 48.44 5.43 -7.35
N SER A 6 47.67 5.86 -8.35
CA SER A 6 47.73 5.19 -9.66
C SER A 6 49.09 5.40 -10.31
N SER A 7 49.63 4.36 -10.96
CA SER A 7 50.93 4.46 -11.64
C SER A 7 50.89 5.34 -12.89
N ASP A 8 49.69 5.58 -13.43
CA ASP A 8 49.43 6.44 -14.58
C ASP A 8 48.83 7.81 -14.21
N ALA A 9 48.78 8.12 -12.91
CA ALA A 9 48.23 9.38 -12.40
C ALA A 9 48.92 10.59 -13.05
N THR A 10 48.13 11.46 -13.67
CA THR A 10 48.60 12.74 -14.23
C THR A 10 48.63 13.87 -13.19
N GLN A 11 48.00 13.66 -12.03
CA GLN A 11 47.92 14.61 -10.92
C GLN A 11 48.04 13.91 -9.57
N ALA A 12 48.61 14.60 -8.57
CA ALA A 12 48.88 14.04 -7.24
C ALA A 12 47.62 13.76 -6.39
N ASN A 13 46.42 14.04 -6.91
CA ASN A 13 45.13 13.80 -6.26
C ASN A 13 44.44 12.51 -6.76
N ASP A 14 45.10 11.72 -7.59
CA ASP A 14 44.61 10.42 -8.04
C ASP A 14 45.12 9.30 -7.12
N TYR A 15 44.29 8.96 -6.13
CA TYR A 15 44.61 7.94 -5.12
C TYR A 15 43.37 7.27 -4.55
N ILE A 16 43.59 6.07 -4.00
CA ILE A 16 42.71 5.42 -3.04
C ILE A 16 43.34 5.58 -1.65
N GLU A 17 42.59 6.11 -0.71
CA GLU A 17 43.00 6.26 0.69
C GLU A 17 42.17 5.38 1.60
N MET A 18 42.84 4.67 2.50
CA MET A 18 42.22 3.91 3.59
C MET A 18 42.79 4.35 4.93
N TYR A 19 41.92 4.67 5.89
CA TYR A 19 42.35 4.98 7.26
C TYR A 19 41.27 4.67 8.31
N HIS A 20 41.67 4.66 9.59
CA HIS A 20 40.78 4.52 10.74
C HIS A 20 41.13 5.59 11.76
N ASP A 21 40.13 6.27 12.33
CA ASP A 21 40.30 7.39 13.27
C ASP A 21 39.94 7.04 14.73
N GLN A 22 39.98 5.74 15.05
CA GLN A 22 39.46 5.12 16.28
C GLN A 22 37.93 4.97 16.33
N THR A 23 37.20 5.77 15.55
CA THR A 23 35.72 5.76 15.54
C THR A 23 35.18 5.14 14.26
N TYR A 24 35.79 5.44 13.12
CA TYR A 24 35.31 5.06 11.79
C TYR A 24 36.45 4.56 10.92
N GLY A 25 36.12 3.59 10.07
CA GLY A 25 36.93 3.21 8.92
C GLY A 25 36.51 4.03 7.69
N TRP A 26 37.47 4.62 7.02
CA TRP A 26 37.26 5.44 5.83
C TRP A 26 37.93 4.80 4.62
N LEU A 27 37.21 4.80 3.50
CA LEU A 27 37.72 4.50 2.16
C LEU A 27 37.34 5.68 1.26
N THR A 28 38.34 6.41 0.78
CA THR A 28 38.16 7.62 -0.02
C THR A 28 38.81 7.44 -1.38
N VAL A 29 38.08 7.82 -2.44
CA VAL A 29 38.61 7.96 -3.79
C VAL A 29 38.78 9.46 -4.07
N GLY A 30 40.00 9.88 -4.43
CA GLY A 30 40.33 11.29 -4.62
C GLY A 30 39.60 11.92 -5.82
N ASN A 31 39.86 11.40 -7.02
CA ASN A 31 39.17 11.73 -8.27
C ASN A 31 38.70 10.44 -8.95
N GLY A 32 37.57 10.48 -9.65
CA GLY A 32 37.00 9.32 -10.36
C GLY A 32 35.99 8.52 -9.52
N ASP A 33 35.62 7.33 -10.00
CA ASP A 33 34.62 6.46 -9.38
C ASP A 33 35.28 5.26 -8.67
N LEU A 34 34.67 4.77 -7.60
CA LEU A 34 35.02 3.48 -7.00
C LEU A 34 34.25 2.35 -7.71
N PHE A 35 34.95 1.55 -8.51
CA PHE A 35 34.39 0.32 -9.06
C PHE A 35 34.74 -0.87 -8.17
N LEU A 36 33.72 -1.54 -7.64
CA LEU A 36 33.86 -2.84 -6.99
C LEU A 36 33.43 -3.93 -7.98
N ASP A 37 34.35 -4.31 -8.86
CA ASP A 37 34.12 -5.36 -9.84
C ASP A 37 34.41 -6.73 -9.23
N THR A 38 33.35 -7.44 -8.89
CA THR A 38 33.44 -8.83 -8.42
C THR A 38 32.81 -9.72 -9.48
N GLY A 39 33.58 -10.67 -10.04
CA GLY A 39 33.06 -11.59 -11.07
C GLY A 39 31.86 -12.44 -10.62
N THR A 40 31.75 -12.64 -9.30
CA THR A 40 30.60 -13.17 -8.55
C THR A 40 30.80 -12.70 -7.11
N GLY A 41 30.09 -11.66 -6.68
CA GLY A 41 30.24 -11.12 -5.33
C GLY A 41 29.16 -10.11 -4.99
N GLY A 42 28.81 -10.07 -3.71
CA GLY A 42 27.88 -9.09 -3.15
C GLY A 42 28.61 -8.16 -2.19
N PHE A 43 28.01 -7.00 -1.95
CA PHE A 43 28.38 -6.15 -0.83
C PHE A 43 27.56 -6.56 0.39
N TYR A 44 28.22 -7.10 1.42
CA TYR A 44 27.57 -7.59 2.63
C TYR A 44 27.73 -6.63 3.79
N PHE A 45 26.61 -6.28 4.41
CA PHE A 45 26.56 -5.62 5.71
C PHE A 45 26.44 -6.70 6.78
N ARG A 46 27.45 -6.79 7.65
CA ARG A 46 27.56 -7.83 8.68
C ARG A 46 27.75 -7.23 10.06
N ASP A 47 27.09 -7.84 11.04
CA ASP A 47 27.39 -7.64 12.46
C ASP A 47 27.69 -9.01 13.10
N SER A 48 28.78 -9.07 13.86
CA SER A 48 29.17 -10.26 14.63
C SER A 48 29.22 -11.56 13.82
N GLY A 49 29.61 -11.45 12.54
CA GLY A 49 29.72 -12.57 11.60
C GLY A 49 28.43 -12.96 10.89
N GLN A 50 27.30 -12.33 11.22
CA GLN A 50 26.01 -12.55 10.58
C GLN A 50 25.75 -11.49 9.50
N SER A 51 25.20 -11.89 8.36
CA SER A 51 24.78 -10.96 7.31
C SER A 51 23.36 -10.45 7.59
N TYR A 52 23.15 -9.16 7.39
CA TYR A 52 21.85 -8.50 7.57
C TYR A 52 21.30 -7.98 6.24
N LEU A 53 22.18 -7.44 5.39
CA LEU A 53 21.86 -6.99 4.04
C LEU A 53 22.96 -7.44 3.08
N GLU A 54 22.55 -7.92 1.93
CA GLU A 54 23.40 -8.14 0.76
C GLU A 54 22.90 -7.26 -0.38
N ILE A 55 23.79 -6.45 -0.96
CA ILE A 55 23.56 -5.82 -2.25
C ILE A 55 24.28 -6.67 -3.29
N TYR A 56 23.52 -7.34 -4.13
CA TYR A 56 24.03 -8.30 -5.10
C TYR A 56 23.70 -7.86 -6.52
N ASN A 57 24.65 -8.03 -7.42
CA ASN A 57 24.45 -7.89 -8.84
C ASN A 57 25.22 -9.02 -9.54
N ASP A 58 24.54 -9.74 -10.42
CA ASP A 58 25.17 -10.72 -11.30
C ASP A 58 24.63 -10.51 -12.72
N LYS A 59 25.54 -10.49 -13.69
CA LYS A 59 25.20 -10.42 -15.11
C LYS A 59 24.32 -11.58 -15.59
N ASN A 60 24.27 -12.68 -14.84
CA ASN A 60 23.43 -13.83 -15.17
C ASN A 60 22.01 -13.71 -14.60
N ILE A 61 21.78 -12.79 -13.66
CA ILE A 61 20.48 -12.57 -13.05
C ILE A 61 19.81 -11.28 -13.56
N ASP A 62 20.49 -10.43 -14.35
CA ASP A 62 19.94 -9.21 -14.96
C ASP A 62 19.32 -8.19 -13.98
N GLN A 63 19.54 -8.32 -12.66
CA GLN A 63 18.98 -7.43 -11.64
C GLN A 63 19.99 -7.01 -10.57
N ILE A 64 19.63 -5.96 -9.84
CA ILE A 64 20.21 -5.64 -8.53
C ILE A 64 19.28 -6.22 -7.48
N THR A 65 19.83 -6.95 -6.51
CA THR A 65 19.07 -7.59 -5.43
C THR A 65 19.49 -7.00 -4.09
N PHE A 66 18.49 -6.69 -3.25
CA PHE A 66 18.67 -6.44 -1.83
C PHE A 66 18.26 -7.71 -1.08
N GLY A 67 19.24 -8.55 -0.74
CA GLY A 67 19.03 -9.78 0.00
C GLY A 67 18.87 -9.50 1.49
N LEU A 68 17.71 -9.85 2.04
CA LEU A 68 17.41 -9.77 3.47
C LEU A 68 17.61 -11.16 4.09
N PHE A 69 18.16 -11.20 5.29
CA PHE A 69 18.44 -12.46 5.99
C PHE A 69 17.45 -12.65 7.14
N ASP A 70 17.02 -13.90 7.35
CA ASP A 70 16.10 -14.27 8.43
C ASP A 70 16.60 -13.86 9.82
N PHE A 71 17.91 -13.93 10.03
CA PHE A 71 18.53 -13.50 11.29
C PHE A 71 18.34 -12.01 11.56
N GLY A 72 18.29 -11.19 10.50
CA GLY A 72 17.97 -9.77 10.56
C GLY A 72 16.46 -9.49 10.55
N GLY A 73 15.63 -10.52 10.76
CA GLY A 73 14.17 -10.40 10.81
C GLY A 73 13.48 -10.45 9.45
N ASN A 74 14.24 -10.53 8.34
CA ASN A 74 13.76 -10.47 6.96
C ASN A 74 13.05 -9.15 6.59
N GLN A 75 13.61 -8.02 7.05
CA GLN A 75 12.99 -6.69 6.94
C GLN A 75 13.93 -5.65 6.34
N LEU A 76 13.39 -4.78 5.49
CA LEU A 76 14.02 -3.52 5.09
C LEU A 76 13.19 -2.36 5.64
N VAL A 77 13.80 -1.48 6.41
CA VAL A 77 13.10 -0.35 7.06
C VAL A 77 13.57 0.97 6.46
N LEU A 78 12.64 1.72 5.87
CA LEU A 78 12.83 3.11 5.47
C LEU A 78 12.33 4.01 6.61
N THR A 79 13.22 4.82 7.18
CA THR A 79 12.93 5.65 8.35
C THR A 79 13.71 6.97 8.28
N ASN A 80 13.33 7.96 9.08
CA ASN A 80 14.16 9.16 9.25
C ASN A 80 15.53 8.80 9.85
N SER A 81 16.59 9.50 9.41
CA SER A 81 17.95 9.44 9.95
C SER A 81 18.02 9.51 11.49
N ALA A 82 17.18 10.34 12.12
CA ALA A 82 17.13 10.46 13.58
C ALA A 82 16.67 9.15 14.28
N ASN A 83 16.00 8.26 13.54
CA ASN A 83 15.40 7.03 14.06
C ASN A 83 16.16 5.76 13.63
N VAL A 84 17.26 5.85 12.87
CA VAL A 84 17.98 4.66 12.34
C VAL A 84 18.61 3.76 13.41
N THR A 85 18.75 4.27 14.63
CA THR A 85 19.29 3.53 15.79
C THR A 85 18.21 3.09 16.77
N LYS A 86 16.94 3.34 16.45
CA LYS A 86 15.79 3.00 17.30
C LYS A 86 15.27 1.62 16.97
N ASP A 87 14.56 1.02 17.93
CA ASP A 87 13.84 -0.22 17.69
C ASP A 87 12.48 0.14 17.09
N HIS A 88 12.22 -0.34 15.87
CA HIS A 88 10.92 -0.16 15.22
C HIS A 88 9.89 -1.22 15.67
N ASP A 89 10.28 -2.14 16.56
CA ASP A 89 9.44 -3.15 17.24
C ASP A 89 8.62 -4.05 16.30
N HIS A 90 9.11 -4.27 15.07
CA HIS A 90 8.47 -5.17 14.13
C HIS A 90 8.74 -6.63 14.49
N ALA A 91 7.68 -7.44 14.53
CA ALA A 91 7.83 -8.88 14.67
C ALA A 91 8.67 -9.46 13.52
N VAL A 92 9.49 -10.49 13.81
CA VAL A 92 10.25 -11.23 12.79
C VAL A 92 9.32 -11.69 11.67
N GLN A 93 9.71 -11.40 10.43
CA GLN A 93 8.92 -11.73 9.25
C GLN A 93 9.36 -13.05 8.66
N THR A 94 8.41 -13.87 8.22
CA THR A 94 8.69 -15.11 7.48
C THR A 94 8.99 -14.84 6.01
N ASN A 95 8.45 -13.74 5.47
CA ASN A 95 8.64 -13.31 4.08
C ASN A 95 9.41 -11.98 4.07
N PRO A 96 10.17 -11.67 3.00
CA PRO A 96 10.83 -10.38 2.87
C PRO A 96 9.81 -9.25 2.90
N THR A 97 9.97 -8.32 3.84
CA THR A 97 9.01 -7.22 4.04
C THR A 97 9.73 -5.88 4.01
N LEU A 98 9.24 -4.97 3.16
CA LEU A 98 9.63 -3.57 3.17
C LEU A 98 8.69 -2.80 4.09
N TYR A 99 9.24 -2.00 4.98
CA TYR A 99 8.51 -1.05 5.82
C TYR A 99 8.89 0.38 5.49
N GLY A 100 7.92 1.29 5.52
CA GLY A 100 8.16 2.73 5.59
C GLY A 100 7.51 3.31 6.85
N HIS A 101 8.29 4.03 7.65
CA HIS A 101 7.82 4.72 8.84
C HIS A 101 7.63 6.21 8.61
N ASP A 102 6.77 6.81 9.43
CA ASP A 102 6.70 8.27 9.52
C ASP A 102 7.92 8.87 10.27
N ASP A 103 7.93 10.19 10.43
CA ASP A 103 9.03 10.91 11.11
C ASP A 103 8.98 10.79 12.64
N GLY A 104 7.95 10.16 13.20
CA GLY A 104 7.79 9.99 14.63
C GLY A 104 8.89 9.13 15.25
N ASN A 105 9.26 9.41 16.49
CA ASN A 105 10.16 8.53 17.23
C ASN A 105 9.45 7.18 17.50
N PRO A 106 9.92 6.04 16.96
CA PRO A 106 9.26 4.75 17.12
C PRO A 106 9.27 4.27 18.59
N ASP A 107 10.24 4.69 19.42
CA ASP A 107 10.24 4.40 20.86
C ASP A 107 9.02 5.01 21.59
N VAL A 108 8.40 6.06 21.00
CA VAL A 108 7.19 6.69 21.53
C VAL A 108 5.93 6.09 20.90
N SER A 109 5.95 5.89 19.59
CA SER A 109 4.88 5.23 18.84
C SER A 109 5.45 4.57 17.60
N ASN A 110 5.43 3.24 17.59
CA ASN A 110 5.85 2.37 16.49
C ASN A 110 4.69 1.96 15.57
N ASN A 111 3.56 2.66 15.65
CA ASN A 111 2.32 2.27 14.97
C ASN A 111 2.08 2.97 13.63
N ARG A 112 2.90 3.97 13.29
CA ARG A 112 2.73 4.78 12.08
C ARG A 112 3.67 4.32 10.97
N TRP A 113 3.24 3.28 10.26
CA TRP A 113 4.00 2.68 9.16
C TRP A 113 3.10 2.14 8.07
N TRP A 114 3.70 1.85 6.92
CA TRP A 114 3.15 0.98 5.88
C TRP A 114 4.16 -0.13 5.57
N SER A 115 3.67 -1.24 5.00
CA SER A 115 4.50 -2.36 4.60
C SER A 115 4.06 -2.99 3.28
N ILE A 116 5.01 -3.64 2.61
CA ILE A 116 4.79 -4.45 1.40
C ILE A 116 5.51 -5.78 1.58
N THR A 117 4.79 -6.89 1.40
CA THR A 117 5.34 -8.25 1.44
C THR A 117 4.63 -9.15 0.42
N HIS A 118 5.19 -10.33 0.16
CA HIS A 118 4.51 -11.39 -0.61
C HIS A 118 4.30 -12.59 0.31
N ASP A 119 3.05 -13.00 0.56
CA ASP A 119 2.71 -14.04 1.55
C ASP A 119 2.76 -15.47 0.99
N SER A 120 3.57 -15.68 -0.05
CA SER A 120 3.60 -16.84 -0.96
C SER A 120 2.45 -16.96 -1.97
N GLU A 121 1.31 -16.31 -1.75
CA GLU A 121 0.16 -16.36 -2.69
C GLU A 121 -0.11 -15.00 -3.33
N ASN A 122 0.00 -13.93 -2.55
CA ASN A 122 -0.41 -12.59 -2.92
C ASN A 122 0.62 -11.54 -2.49
N MET A 123 0.60 -10.40 -3.19
CA MET A 123 1.19 -9.17 -2.70
C MET A 123 0.28 -8.57 -1.63
N VAL A 124 0.84 -8.32 -0.46
CA VAL A 124 0.13 -7.76 0.69
C VAL A 124 0.68 -6.36 0.98
N PHE A 125 -0.22 -5.37 0.96
CA PHE A 125 0.04 -4.03 1.48
C PHE A 125 -0.67 -3.89 2.83
N THR A 126 0.04 -3.43 3.86
CA THR A 126 -0.54 -3.25 5.20
C THR A 126 -0.08 -1.93 5.78
N THR A 127 -0.86 -1.35 6.68
CA THR A 127 -0.46 -0.18 7.45
C THR A 127 -0.67 -0.42 8.93
N GLY A 128 0.16 0.25 9.73
CA GLY A 128 0.07 0.21 11.18
C GLY A 128 -1.15 0.97 11.70
N ALA A 129 -1.41 0.79 12.99
CA ALA A 129 -2.51 1.40 13.71
C ALA A 129 -2.41 2.94 13.76
N LYS A 130 -3.55 3.65 13.70
CA LYS A 130 -3.56 5.11 13.93
C LYS A 130 -3.33 5.47 15.40
N THR A 131 -3.74 4.59 16.34
CA THR A 131 -3.64 4.85 17.79
C THR A 131 -3.39 3.58 18.60
N GLY A 132 -2.74 3.72 19.76
CA GLY A 132 -2.38 2.63 20.67
C GLY A 132 -0.88 2.49 20.83
N ALA A 133 -0.44 1.80 21.88
CA ALA A 133 0.90 1.25 22.01
C ALA A 133 0.74 -0.28 21.94
N GLY A 134 1.31 -0.93 20.94
CA GLY A 134 1.23 -2.39 20.79
C GLY A 134 0.84 -2.89 19.40
N THR A 135 1.22 -4.14 19.15
CA THR A 135 1.24 -4.91 17.88
C THR A 135 -0.12 -5.21 17.24
N GLY A 136 -1.18 -4.50 17.61
CA GLY A 136 -2.52 -4.71 17.06
C GLY A 136 -2.84 -3.70 15.97
N PRO A 137 -3.21 -4.12 14.74
CA PRO A 137 -3.77 -3.19 13.77
C PRO A 137 -5.10 -2.65 14.31
N THR A 138 -5.14 -1.40 14.77
CA THR A 138 -6.39 -0.76 15.18
C THR A 138 -6.91 0.14 14.05
N THR A 139 -8.01 -0.36 13.49
CA THR A 139 -9.18 0.32 12.93
C THR A 139 -9.05 1.02 11.57
N ASN A 140 -9.73 0.42 10.58
CA ASN A 140 -10.66 0.95 9.57
C ASN A 140 -10.31 2.16 8.69
N ASP A 141 -9.20 2.86 8.90
CA ASP A 141 -8.77 4.01 8.06
C ASP A 141 -7.53 3.69 7.21
N ASN A 142 -7.22 2.41 7.02
CA ASN A 142 -6.14 1.97 6.15
C ASN A 142 -6.61 2.01 4.69
N ALA A 143 -6.65 3.19 4.09
CA ALA A 143 -7.02 3.38 2.70
C ALA A 143 -5.78 3.37 1.79
N PHE A 144 -5.85 2.65 0.67
CA PHE A 144 -5.00 2.98 -0.46
C PHE A 144 -5.50 4.31 -1.03
N SER A 145 -4.86 5.42 -0.65
CA SER A 145 -5.23 6.75 -1.17
C SER A 145 -4.42 7.05 -2.43
N PHE A 146 -5.10 7.12 -3.57
CA PHE A 146 -4.58 7.80 -4.76
C PHE A 146 -4.85 9.30 -4.60
N ALA A 147 -4.04 10.00 -3.82
CA ALA A 147 -4.19 11.44 -3.68
C ALA A 147 -3.74 12.13 -4.98
N ALA A 148 -4.62 12.95 -5.58
CA ALA A 148 -4.21 13.90 -6.59
C ALA A 148 -3.31 14.97 -5.92
N ASN A 149 -2.25 15.38 -6.61
CA ASN A 149 -1.33 16.41 -6.15
C ASN A 149 -2.13 17.70 -5.83
N GLU A 150 -2.02 18.15 -4.57
CA GLU A 150 -2.60 19.34 -3.93
C GLU A 150 -3.88 19.96 -4.54
N GLY A 151 -5.01 19.81 -3.83
CA GLY A 151 -6.21 20.63 -4.03
C GLY A 151 -7.51 19.87 -4.35
N LEU A 152 -7.46 18.54 -4.47
CA LEU A 152 -8.64 17.68 -4.64
C LEU A 152 -8.48 16.46 -3.73
N GLU A 153 -8.93 16.57 -2.47
CA GLU A 153 -8.98 15.47 -1.51
C GLU A 153 -10.10 14.48 -1.89
N GLY A 154 -9.95 13.80 -3.04
CA GLY A 154 -10.81 12.69 -3.42
C GLY A 154 -10.10 11.37 -3.13
N THR A 155 -10.33 10.77 -1.97
CA THR A 155 -9.89 9.38 -1.75
C THR A 155 -10.74 8.48 -2.64
N ILE A 156 -10.16 7.83 -3.65
CA ILE A 156 -10.86 6.78 -4.41
C ILE A 156 -11.06 5.59 -3.46
N ARG A 157 -12.29 5.41 -2.99
CA ARG A 157 -12.70 4.26 -2.19
C ARG A 157 -13.35 3.24 -3.11
N MET A 158 -12.81 2.03 -3.12
CA MET A 158 -13.44 0.87 -3.74
C MET A 158 -14.08 0.04 -2.65
N LYS A 159 -15.41 -0.03 -2.65
CA LYS A 159 -16.15 -0.91 -1.74
C LYS A 159 -16.86 -1.96 -2.57
N GLY A 160 -16.33 -3.18 -2.51
CA GLY A 160 -17.06 -4.37 -2.90
C GLY A 160 -17.98 -4.76 -1.74
N TYR A 161 -19.28 -4.80 -1.99
CA TYR A 161 -20.22 -5.46 -1.10
C TYR A 161 -20.36 -6.89 -1.63
N GLU A 162 -19.67 -7.82 -0.96
CA GLU A 162 -19.83 -9.24 -1.26
C GLU A 162 -21.20 -9.69 -0.74
N ASN A 163 -22.08 -10.11 -1.65
CA ASN A 163 -23.35 -10.82 -1.44
C ASN A 163 -24.07 -10.46 -0.13
N VAL A 164 -24.76 -9.32 -0.13
CA VAL A 164 -25.60 -8.89 1.00
C VAL A 164 -27.00 -9.46 0.81
N ASP A 165 -27.46 -10.27 1.75
CA ASP A 165 -28.87 -10.65 1.85
C ASP A 165 -29.68 -9.39 2.20
N ILE A 166 -30.70 -9.10 1.41
CA ILE A 166 -31.61 -7.97 1.60
C ILE A 166 -33.04 -8.48 1.56
N ASP A 167 -33.81 -8.16 2.59
CA ASP A 167 -35.23 -8.53 2.63
C ASP A 167 -36.02 -7.70 1.59
N ASP A 168 -37.24 -8.12 1.27
CA ASP A 168 -38.13 -7.30 0.46
C ASP A 168 -38.44 -5.96 1.15
N ASP A 169 -38.50 -4.90 0.35
CA ASP A 169 -38.60 -3.48 0.77
C ASP A 169 -37.44 -2.91 1.60
N GLU A 170 -36.41 -3.69 1.92
CA GLU A 170 -35.19 -3.19 2.56
C GLU A 170 -34.25 -2.49 1.58
N PHE A 171 -33.31 -1.73 2.14
CA PHE A 171 -32.35 -0.95 1.36
C PHE A 171 -30.96 -0.90 1.98
N ILE A 172 -29.97 -0.65 1.11
CA ILE A 172 -28.60 -0.34 1.47
C ILE A 172 -28.36 1.13 1.09
N ASP A 173 -28.02 1.94 2.09
CA ASP A 173 -27.53 3.30 1.87
C ASP A 173 -26.02 3.26 1.62
N LEU A 174 -25.60 4.00 0.61
CA LEU A 174 -24.19 4.25 0.37
C LEU A 174 -23.67 5.28 1.39
N PRO A 175 -22.34 5.42 1.55
CA PRO A 175 -21.80 6.45 2.42
C PRO A 175 -22.30 7.84 2.02
N ASP A 176 -22.68 8.64 3.02
CA ASP A 176 -22.98 10.06 2.85
C ASP A 176 -21.81 10.76 2.12
N GLY A 177 -22.13 11.65 1.18
CA GLY A 177 -21.11 12.33 0.38
C GLY A 177 -20.59 11.55 -0.84
N ALA A 178 -21.04 10.31 -1.08
CA ALA A 178 -20.47 9.48 -2.13
C ALA A 178 -20.73 10.01 -3.55
N VAL A 179 -19.66 10.30 -4.29
CA VAL A 179 -19.68 10.65 -5.73
C VAL A 179 -18.84 9.65 -6.51
N GLY A 180 -19.33 9.14 -7.63
CA GLY A 180 -18.62 8.08 -8.36
C GLY A 180 -19.48 7.22 -9.26
N TYR A 181 -19.14 5.94 -9.35
CA TYR A 181 -19.76 4.95 -10.23
C TYR A 181 -20.02 3.65 -9.47
N GLY A 182 -21.14 2.99 -9.75
CA GLY A 182 -21.50 1.72 -9.14
C GLY A 182 -22.05 0.73 -10.15
N ASN A 183 -21.80 -0.55 -9.90
CA ASN A 183 -22.48 -1.68 -10.52
C ASN A 183 -23.24 -2.45 -9.43
N VAL A 184 -24.46 -2.85 -9.74
CA VAL A 184 -25.28 -3.72 -8.90
C VAL A 184 -25.84 -4.86 -9.72
N THR A 185 -25.81 -6.05 -9.14
CA THR A 185 -26.51 -7.24 -9.62
C THR A 185 -27.31 -7.81 -8.45
N CYS A 186 -28.58 -8.09 -8.68
CA CYS A 186 -29.49 -8.66 -7.69
C CYS A 186 -30.00 -10.01 -8.19
N GLY A 187 -29.99 -11.02 -7.31
CA GLY A 187 -30.39 -12.39 -7.64
C GLY A 187 -29.32 -13.18 -8.41
N SER A 188 -29.54 -14.50 -8.53
CA SER A 188 -28.59 -15.43 -9.16
C SER A 188 -28.75 -15.57 -10.68
N ASP A 189 -29.80 -15.00 -11.26
CA ASP A 189 -30.17 -15.17 -12.67
C ASP A 189 -29.72 -14.00 -13.57
N GLY A 190 -29.12 -12.95 -13.01
CA GLY A 190 -28.71 -11.75 -13.74
C GLY A 190 -29.89 -10.96 -14.32
N ALA A 191 -31.12 -11.18 -13.83
CA ALA A 191 -32.29 -10.48 -14.35
C ALA A 191 -32.44 -9.05 -13.80
N GLN A 192 -31.62 -8.67 -12.81
CA GLN A 192 -31.60 -7.35 -12.19
C GLN A 192 -30.16 -6.80 -12.12
N GLU A 193 -29.64 -6.38 -13.27
CA GLU A 193 -28.33 -5.72 -13.38
C GLU A 193 -28.47 -4.24 -13.71
N GLY A 194 -27.64 -3.39 -13.09
CA GLY A 194 -27.60 -1.96 -13.32
C GLY A 194 -26.23 -1.35 -13.04
N ALA A 195 -25.85 -0.38 -13.87
CA ALA A 195 -24.69 0.50 -13.72
C ALA A 195 -25.17 1.94 -13.57
N PHE A 196 -24.58 2.71 -12.67
CA PHE A 196 -25.06 4.04 -12.33
C PHE A 196 -23.94 4.99 -11.91
N PHE A 197 -24.13 6.28 -12.17
CA PHE A 197 -23.33 7.36 -11.59
C PHE A 197 -23.99 7.86 -10.31
N LEU A 198 -23.14 8.10 -9.30
CA LEU A 198 -23.46 8.68 -8.00
C LEU A 198 -23.12 10.17 -8.04
N PHE A 199 -24.08 10.99 -7.65
CA PHE A 199 -23.88 12.42 -7.47
C PHE A 199 -24.24 12.77 -6.03
N TYR A 200 -23.54 13.75 -5.46
CA TYR A 200 -23.85 14.25 -4.13
C TYR A 200 -25.10 15.12 -4.21
N ASP A 201 -26.11 14.83 -3.37
CA ASP A 201 -27.36 15.59 -3.26
C ASP A 201 -28.13 15.70 -4.60
N ASP A 202 -28.04 14.65 -5.43
CA ASP A 202 -28.78 14.56 -6.70
C ASP A 202 -29.11 13.10 -7.04
N ALA A 203 -30.12 12.93 -7.89
CA ALA A 203 -30.60 11.62 -8.29
C ALA A 203 -29.52 10.83 -9.06
N PRO A 204 -29.34 9.53 -8.77
CA PRO A 204 -28.40 8.70 -9.49
C PRO A 204 -28.82 8.59 -10.97
N THR A 205 -27.84 8.59 -11.87
CA THR A 205 -28.08 8.42 -13.31
C THR A 205 -27.72 7.00 -13.73
N LEU A 206 -28.69 6.25 -14.27
CA LEU A 206 -28.43 4.92 -14.83
C LEU A 206 -27.64 5.05 -16.14
N VAL A 207 -26.54 4.32 -16.24
CA VAL A 207 -25.68 4.21 -17.43
C VAL A 207 -26.15 3.06 -18.32
N SER A 208 -26.45 1.92 -17.70
CA SER A 208 -27.04 0.75 -18.34
C SER A 208 -27.84 -0.03 -17.31
N ASN A 209 -28.98 -0.59 -17.70
CA ASN A 209 -29.81 -1.35 -16.78
C ASN A 209 -30.70 -2.36 -17.50
N THR A 210 -31.01 -3.44 -16.80
CA THR A 210 -32.08 -4.37 -17.17
C THR A 210 -33.46 -3.75 -16.91
N ALA A 211 -34.52 -4.36 -17.46
CA ALA A 211 -35.89 -3.86 -17.31
C ALA A 211 -36.41 -3.86 -15.86
N ASN A 212 -35.71 -4.53 -14.94
CA ASN A 212 -36.07 -4.66 -13.54
C ASN A 212 -35.30 -3.72 -12.62
N VAL A 213 -34.49 -2.81 -13.16
CA VAL A 213 -33.77 -1.79 -12.39
C VAL A 213 -34.25 -0.41 -12.83
N GLN A 214 -34.53 0.48 -11.87
CA GLN A 214 -34.98 1.85 -12.16
C GLN A 214 -34.61 2.83 -11.03
N THR A 215 -34.90 4.11 -11.21
CA THR A 215 -34.62 5.17 -10.22
C THR A 215 -35.83 5.66 -9.43
N ALA A 216 -37.05 5.36 -9.90
CA ALA A 216 -38.26 5.66 -9.16
C ALA A 216 -38.58 4.52 -8.18
N ASP A 217 -39.06 4.85 -6.98
CA ASP A 217 -39.59 3.85 -6.05
C ASP A 217 -40.87 3.25 -6.66
N ALA A 218 -40.79 2.00 -7.10
CA ALA A 218 -41.96 1.25 -7.53
C ALA A 218 -41.76 -0.24 -7.25
N ASP A 219 -42.88 -0.92 -7.05
CA ASP A 219 -42.91 -2.34 -6.75
C ASP A 219 -42.39 -3.19 -7.93
N ASN A 220 -41.90 -4.37 -7.60
CA ASN A 220 -41.33 -5.38 -8.50
C ASN A 220 -40.07 -4.90 -9.22
N LYS A 221 -39.23 -4.08 -8.57
CA LYS A 221 -38.00 -3.54 -9.14
C LYS A 221 -36.85 -3.58 -8.14
N LEU A 222 -35.64 -3.49 -8.66
CA LEU A 222 -34.50 -3.03 -7.89
C LEU A 222 -34.40 -1.52 -8.12
N VAL A 223 -34.45 -0.74 -7.04
CA VAL A 223 -34.53 0.72 -7.12
C VAL A 223 -33.19 1.31 -6.69
N ILE A 224 -32.61 2.15 -7.53
CA ILE A 224 -31.41 2.94 -7.24
C ILE A 224 -31.84 4.40 -7.20
N MET A 225 -32.01 4.98 -6.03
CA MET A 225 -32.65 6.28 -5.86
C MET A 225 -31.87 7.22 -4.95
N ASP A 226 -32.29 8.48 -5.01
CA ASP A 226 -31.84 9.51 -4.07
C ASP A 226 -32.43 9.25 -2.67
N GLY A 227 -31.55 9.15 -1.68
CA GLY A 227 -31.87 9.04 -0.25
C GLY A 227 -31.75 10.37 0.50
N GLY A 228 -31.55 11.48 -0.19
CA GLY A 228 -31.21 12.80 0.35
C GLY A 228 -29.69 13.00 0.30
N ASP A 229 -29.02 12.72 1.42
CA ASP A 229 -27.56 12.89 1.54
C ASP A 229 -26.77 11.67 1.00
N THR A 230 -27.47 10.62 0.52
CA THR A 230 -26.90 9.36 0.08
C THR A 230 -27.64 8.79 -1.12
N VAL A 231 -27.00 7.89 -1.87
CA VAL A 231 -27.70 7.04 -2.83
C VAL A 231 -28.14 5.76 -2.15
N ARG A 232 -29.39 5.36 -2.39
CA ARG A 232 -30.03 4.19 -1.83
C ARG A 232 -30.24 3.12 -2.89
N VAL A 233 -29.88 1.88 -2.57
CA VAL A 233 -30.23 0.69 -3.35
C VAL A 233 -31.26 -0.13 -2.58
N LYS A 234 -32.50 -0.16 -3.06
CA LYS A 234 -33.64 -0.81 -2.41
C LYS A 234 -34.12 -2.01 -3.20
N ASN A 235 -34.39 -3.12 -2.52
CA ASN A 235 -35.05 -4.29 -3.09
C ASN A 235 -36.56 -4.11 -2.96
N THR A 236 -37.29 -4.08 -4.08
CA THR A 236 -38.76 -4.13 -4.09
C THR A 236 -39.27 -5.27 -4.96
N LEU A 237 -38.48 -6.34 -5.14
CA LEU A 237 -38.77 -7.42 -6.11
C LEU A 237 -39.85 -8.39 -5.64
N GLY A 238 -40.36 -8.25 -4.42
CA GLY A 238 -41.44 -9.06 -3.86
C GLY A 238 -40.95 -10.32 -3.12
N ASP A 239 -39.65 -10.45 -2.91
CA ASP A 239 -38.97 -11.52 -2.19
C ASP A 239 -37.58 -11.08 -1.72
N ASP A 240 -37.02 -11.82 -0.76
CA ASP A 240 -35.66 -11.61 -0.28
C ASP A 240 -34.64 -11.93 -1.37
N LYS A 241 -33.60 -11.11 -1.48
CA LYS A 241 -32.60 -11.21 -2.54
C LYS A 241 -31.18 -11.16 -2.00
N VAL A 242 -30.26 -11.59 -2.84
CA VAL A 242 -28.82 -11.36 -2.65
C VAL A 242 -28.38 -10.25 -3.59
N LEU A 243 -27.84 -9.18 -3.01
CA LEU A 243 -27.23 -8.07 -3.73
C LEU A 243 -25.71 -8.25 -3.79
N ALA A 244 -25.16 -8.22 -4.99
CA ALA A 244 -23.73 -8.03 -5.21
C ALA A 244 -23.51 -6.65 -5.81
N MET A 245 -22.69 -5.82 -5.13
CA MET A 245 -22.44 -4.44 -5.55
C MET A 245 -20.94 -4.15 -5.58
N THR A 246 -20.48 -3.48 -6.64
CA THR A 246 -19.13 -2.91 -6.69
C THR A 246 -19.26 -1.41 -6.91
N ILE A 247 -18.70 -0.63 -5.98
CA ILE A 247 -18.84 0.83 -5.98
C ILE A 247 -17.46 1.47 -5.92
N TRP A 248 -17.21 2.37 -6.86
CA TRP A 248 -16.06 3.25 -6.93
C TRP A 248 -16.53 4.66 -6.61
N TYR A 249 -16.18 5.19 -5.46
CA TYR A 249 -16.64 6.51 -5.04
C TYR A 249 -15.55 7.29 -4.33
N THR A 250 -15.67 8.61 -4.39
CA THR A 250 -14.97 9.55 -3.52
C THR A 250 -15.97 10.11 -2.52
N VAL A 251 -15.51 10.41 -1.31
CA VAL A 251 -16.24 11.24 -0.34
C VAL A 251 -15.41 12.50 -0.16
N PRO A 252 -15.98 13.70 -0.37
CA PRO A 252 -15.28 14.96 -0.13
C PRO A 252 -14.99 15.21 1.36
#